data_AF-A0A960AI23-F1
#
_entry.id   AF-A0A960AI23-F1
#
_cell.length_a   1.000
_cell.length_b   1.000
_cell.length_c   1.000
_cell.angle_alpha   90.00
_cell.angle_beta   90.00
_cell.angle_gamma   90.00
#
_symmetry.space_group_name_H-M   'P 1'
#
loop_
_entity.id
_entity.type
_entity.pdbx_description
1 polymer ?
#
loop_
_entity_poly.entity_id
_entity_poly.type
_entity_poly.pdbx_seq_one_letter_code
_entity_poly.pdbx_strand_id
1 'polypeptide(L)'
;MDPTTLRRVVLMFVGLAIVTTGLTLVFLSMRAVMDIGGYCASGGPYVIAQECPEGAAALMPVGIIVGLLGLWMYAVSVSRLPGPRLTLLTWSALFLSLGWNFWEYGLNPPDGSDGLVWGWIICGIAFVLMGGFPLLGLFNRYVAKQMLWADAPSDMPVDPYRDTPAPVSVRHLTAPTPSTPTDSIPEALERLAELHRSGALTDEEFRAAKQRVLEEG
;
A
#
# COMPACT_ATOMS: atom_id res chain seq x y z
N MET A 1 -23.57 -6.45 -16.19
CA MET A 1 -22.13 -6.42 -15.84
C MET A 1 -21.37 -6.74 -17.11
N ASP A 2 -20.43 -5.89 -17.53
CA ASP A 2 -19.65 -6.12 -18.75
C ASP A 2 -18.83 -7.43 -18.61
N PRO A 3 -18.73 -8.28 -19.66
CA PRO A 3 -17.94 -9.51 -19.62
C PRO A 3 -16.49 -9.32 -19.17
N THR A 4 -15.87 -8.17 -19.43
CA THR A 4 -14.50 -7.89 -18.96
C THR A 4 -14.44 -7.68 -17.45
N THR A 5 -15.43 -6.96 -16.89
CA THR A 5 -15.59 -6.78 -15.45
C THR A 5 -15.87 -8.11 -14.75
N LEU A 6 -16.77 -8.93 -15.30
CA LEU A 6 -17.06 -10.26 -14.76
C LEU A 6 -15.79 -11.12 -14.72
N ARG A 7 -15.02 -11.15 -15.82
CA ARG A 7 -13.74 -11.88 -15.87
C ARG A 7 -12.75 -11.42 -14.81
N ARG A 8 -12.62 -10.11 -14.58
CA ARG A 8 -11.72 -9.57 -13.55
C ARG A 8 -12.16 -9.91 -12.13
N VAL A 9 -13.47 -9.85 -11.85
CA VAL A 9 -14.03 -10.25 -10.56
C VAL A 9 -13.76 -11.73 -10.30
N VAL A 10 -13.96 -12.60 -11.30
CA VAL A 10 -13.61 -14.02 -11.19
C VAL A 10 -12.12 -14.21 -10.91
N LEU A 11 -11.24 -13.55 -11.66
CA LEU A 11 -9.79 -13.63 -11.45
C LEU A 11 -9.36 -13.10 -10.06
N MET A 12 -10.03 -12.08 -9.53
CA MET A 12 -9.81 -11.58 -8.17
C MET A 12 -10.11 -12.66 -7.13
N PHE A 13 -11.28 -13.32 -7.21
CA PHE A 13 -11.64 -14.39 -6.28
C PHE A 13 -10.75 -15.62 -6.41
N VAL A 14 -10.40 -16.01 -7.64
CA VAL A 14 -9.45 -17.10 -7.87
C VAL A 14 -8.08 -16.73 -7.30
N GLY A 15 -7.61 -15.48 -7.48
CA GLY A 15 -6.36 -15.00 -6.91
C GLY A 15 -6.35 -15.09 -5.40
N LEU A 16 -7.42 -14.66 -4.74
CA LEU A 16 -7.60 -14.76 -3.30
C LEU A 16 -7.63 -16.22 -2.80
N ALA A 17 -8.31 -17.12 -3.52
CA ALA A 17 -8.33 -18.55 -3.21
C ALA A 17 -6.93 -19.19 -3.32
N ILE A 18 -6.14 -18.77 -4.32
CA ILE A 18 -4.76 -19.23 -4.47
C ILE A 18 -3.86 -18.67 -3.35
N VAL A 19 -3.99 -17.40 -2.98
CA VAL A 19 -3.26 -16.80 -1.84
C VAL A 19 -3.55 -17.56 -0.55
N THR A 20 -4.83 -17.79 -0.25
CA THR A 20 -5.24 -18.51 0.96
C THR A 20 -4.72 -19.94 0.95
N THR A 21 -4.78 -20.64 -0.18
CA THR A 21 -4.19 -21.98 -0.33
C THR A 21 -2.69 -21.97 -0.08
N GLY A 22 -1.95 -21.04 -0.69
CA GLY A 22 -0.49 -20.91 -0.49
C GLY A 22 -0.13 -20.60 0.96
N LEU A 23 -0.89 -19.70 1.61
CA LEU A 23 -0.74 -19.39 3.02
C LEU A 23 -0.99 -20.62 3.92
N THR A 24 -2.06 -21.38 3.64
CA THR A 24 -2.36 -22.62 4.38
C THR A 24 -1.25 -23.65 4.21
N LEU A 25 -0.70 -23.82 3.00
CA LEU A 25 0.42 -24.72 2.78
C LEU A 25 1.66 -24.31 3.59
N VAL A 26 2.02 -23.02 3.59
CA VAL A 26 3.15 -22.51 4.38
C VAL A 26 2.90 -22.73 5.88
N PHE A 27 1.69 -22.42 6.35
CA PHE A 27 1.30 -22.57 7.75
C PHE A 27 1.35 -24.02 8.23
N LEU A 28 0.81 -24.96 7.44
CA LEU A 28 0.86 -26.39 7.76
C LEU A 28 2.27 -26.97 7.63
N SER A 29 3.05 -26.52 6.64
CA SER A 29 4.44 -26.96 6.47
C SER A 29 5.30 -26.53 7.66
N MET A 30 5.10 -25.31 8.17
CA MET A 30 5.78 -24.83 9.37
C MET A 30 5.43 -25.70 10.58
N ARG A 31 4.15 -26.04 10.78
CA ARG A 31 3.74 -26.94 11.87
C ARG A 31 4.40 -28.31 11.79
N ALA A 32 4.41 -28.91 10.60
CA ALA A 32 5.08 -30.20 10.40
C ALA A 32 6.58 -30.16 10.75
N VAL A 33 7.27 -29.03 10.51
CA VAL A 33 8.68 -28.85 10.90
C VAL A 33 8.80 -28.59 12.41
N MET A 34 7.88 -27.86 13.01
CA MET A 34 7.88 -27.59 14.45
C MET A 34 7.57 -28.83 15.29
N ASP A 35 6.73 -29.73 14.78
CA ASP A 35 6.41 -31.03 15.42
C ASP A 35 7.66 -31.90 15.63
N ILE A 36 8.69 -31.75 14.80
CA ILE A 36 9.95 -32.51 14.88
C ILE A 36 11.11 -31.70 15.49
N GLY A 37 10.83 -30.53 16.07
CA GLY A 37 11.84 -29.71 16.77
C GLY A 37 12.23 -28.40 16.06
N GLY A 38 11.53 -28.01 15.00
CA GLY A 38 11.65 -26.68 14.38
C GLY A 38 12.75 -26.55 13.34
N TYR A 39 13.46 -27.63 13.02
CA TYR A 39 14.43 -27.68 11.93
C TYR A 39 14.42 -29.06 11.29
N CYS A 40 14.65 -29.11 9.99
CA CYS A 40 14.84 -30.36 9.27
C CYS A 40 15.66 -30.08 8.01
N ALA A 41 16.31 -31.12 7.51
CA ALA A 41 16.94 -31.09 6.20
C ALA A 41 16.57 -32.36 5.43
N SER A 42 16.67 -32.31 4.12
CA SER A 42 16.46 -33.46 3.25
C SER A 42 17.39 -33.36 2.06
N GLY A 43 18.11 -34.42 1.77
CA GLY A 43 19.06 -34.48 0.66
C GLY A 43 20.36 -33.72 0.93
N GLY A 44 21.46 -34.25 0.38
CA GLY A 44 22.79 -33.66 0.47
C GLY A 44 23.89 -34.71 0.73
N PRO A 45 25.16 -34.33 0.62
CA PRO A 45 26.30 -35.21 0.92
C PRO A 45 26.63 -35.29 2.42
N TYR A 46 25.92 -34.55 3.27
CA TYR A 46 26.15 -34.47 4.71
C TYR A 46 25.19 -35.37 5.49
N VAL A 47 25.61 -35.79 6.69
CA VAL A 47 24.76 -36.56 7.60
C VAL A 47 23.69 -35.63 8.17
N ILE A 48 22.43 -35.93 7.85
CA ILE A 48 21.26 -35.18 8.30
C ILE A 48 20.91 -35.66 9.72
N ALA A 49 20.86 -34.72 10.67
CA ALA A 49 20.52 -35.04 12.06
C ALA A 49 19.02 -35.25 12.28
N GLN A 50 18.19 -34.59 11.48
CA GLN A 50 16.73 -34.67 11.50
C GLN A 50 16.17 -34.59 10.08
N GLU A 51 15.57 -35.69 9.64
CA GLU A 51 15.00 -35.81 8.30
C GLU A 51 13.68 -35.04 8.22
N CYS A 52 13.43 -34.33 7.12
CA CYS A 52 12.16 -33.64 6.94
C CYS A 52 11.00 -34.64 6.77
N PRO A 53 9.82 -34.36 7.37
CA PRO A 53 8.62 -35.14 7.11
C PRO A 53 8.25 -35.06 5.63
N GLU A 54 7.61 -36.11 5.12
CA GLU A 54 7.31 -36.25 3.69
C GLU A 54 6.61 -35.00 3.14
N GLY A 55 7.19 -34.45 2.07
CA GLY A 55 6.64 -33.29 1.37
C GLY A 55 6.89 -31.93 2.04
N ALA A 56 7.19 -31.84 3.35
CA ALA A 56 7.34 -30.56 4.04
C ALA A 56 8.43 -29.65 3.42
N ALA A 57 9.57 -30.25 3.05
CA ALA A 57 10.68 -29.55 2.41
C ALA A 57 10.30 -28.91 1.06
N ALA A 58 9.37 -29.50 0.32
CA ALA A 58 8.90 -28.99 -0.97
C ALA A 58 7.64 -28.12 -0.82
N LEU A 59 6.73 -28.47 0.08
CA LEU A 59 5.45 -27.80 0.28
C LEU A 59 5.62 -26.37 0.81
N MET A 60 6.64 -26.10 1.63
CA MET A 60 6.93 -24.75 2.08
C MET A 60 7.28 -23.79 0.92
N PRO A 61 8.33 -24.04 0.10
CA PRO A 61 8.66 -23.18 -1.03
C PRO A 61 7.55 -23.16 -2.09
N VAL A 62 6.87 -24.28 -2.34
CA VAL A 62 5.71 -24.33 -3.25
C VAL A 62 4.59 -23.44 -2.72
N GLY A 63 4.26 -23.50 -1.44
CA GLY A 63 3.25 -22.65 -0.81
C GLY A 63 3.57 -21.17 -0.94
N ILE A 64 4.84 -20.78 -0.77
CA ILE A 64 5.31 -19.40 -0.98
C ILE A 64 5.08 -18.98 -2.43
N ILE A 65 5.53 -19.78 -3.40
CA ILE A 65 5.40 -19.46 -4.83
C ILE A 65 3.92 -19.38 -5.23
N VAL A 66 3.10 -20.34 -4.82
CA VAL A 66 1.65 -20.37 -5.08
C VAL A 66 1.01 -19.12 -4.47
N GLY A 67 1.33 -18.78 -3.22
CA GLY A 67 0.84 -17.58 -2.57
C GLY A 67 1.21 -16.29 -3.31
N LEU A 68 2.46 -16.17 -3.77
CA LEU A 68 2.93 -15.01 -4.54
C LEU A 68 2.25 -14.89 -5.91
N LEU A 69 2.04 -16.02 -6.61
CA LEU A 69 1.31 -16.03 -7.88
C LEU A 69 -0.15 -15.65 -7.69
N GLY A 70 -0.80 -16.15 -6.64
CA GLY A 70 -2.15 -15.73 -6.26
C GLY A 70 -2.23 -14.24 -5.95
N LEU A 71 -1.24 -13.71 -5.22
CA LEU A 71 -1.19 -12.30 -4.83
C LEU A 71 -0.98 -11.40 -6.04
N TRP A 72 -0.11 -11.80 -6.97
CA TRP A 72 0.09 -11.11 -8.23
C TRP A 72 -1.21 -11.09 -9.06
N MET A 73 -1.87 -12.24 -9.19
CA MET A 73 -3.14 -12.34 -9.92
C MET A 73 -4.25 -11.49 -9.28
N TYR A 74 -4.33 -11.48 -7.95
CA TYR A 74 -5.23 -10.60 -7.20
C TYR A 74 -4.92 -9.13 -7.47
N ALA A 75 -3.65 -8.72 -7.36
CA ALA A 75 -3.21 -7.34 -7.55
C ALA A 75 -3.51 -6.81 -8.96
N VAL A 76 -3.25 -7.62 -9.99
CA VAL A 76 -3.56 -7.26 -11.39
C VAL A 76 -5.08 -7.13 -11.58
N SER A 77 -5.87 -8.04 -11.00
CA SER A 77 -7.33 -8.05 -11.15
C SER A 77 -8.00 -6.85 -10.46
N VAL A 78 -7.54 -6.49 -9.26
CA VAL A 78 -8.12 -5.39 -8.47
C VAL A 78 -7.64 -4.01 -8.94
N SER A 79 -6.51 -3.91 -9.67
CA SER A 79 -5.96 -2.61 -10.14
C SER A 79 -6.91 -1.79 -11.01
N ARG A 80 -7.94 -2.43 -11.60
CA ARG A 80 -8.94 -1.82 -12.46
C ARG A 80 -10.37 -1.92 -11.92
N LEU A 81 -10.54 -2.32 -10.67
CA LEU A 81 -11.84 -2.47 -10.02
C LEU A 81 -11.91 -1.52 -8.81
N PRO A 82 -13.03 -0.78 -8.63
CA PRO A 82 -13.32 -0.16 -7.35
C PRO A 82 -13.54 -1.26 -6.30
N GLY A 83 -12.96 -1.08 -5.11
CA GLY A 83 -13.19 -2.03 -4.01
C GLY A 83 -11.99 -2.27 -3.11
N PRO A 84 -12.06 -3.36 -2.31
CA PRO A 84 -11.14 -3.56 -1.22
C PRO A 84 -9.72 -3.95 -1.67
N ARG A 85 -8.69 -3.25 -1.17
CA ARG A 85 -7.27 -3.56 -1.35
C ARG A 85 -6.78 -4.45 -0.20
N LEU A 86 -6.95 -5.75 -0.36
CA LEU A 86 -6.56 -6.76 0.64
C LEU A 86 -5.06 -7.09 0.62
N THR A 87 -4.27 -6.50 -0.28
CA THR A 87 -2.84 -6.78 -0.43
C THR A 87 -2.08 -6.49 0.86
N LEU A 88 -2.38 -5.38 1.54
CA LEU A 88 -1.78 -5.01 2.82
C LEU A 88 -2.15 -6.00 3.93
N LEU A 89 -3.38 -6.52 3.89
CA LEU A 89 -3.86 -7.53 4.85
C LEU A 89 -3.22 -8.90 4.61
N THR A 90 -2.71 -9.18 3.40
CA THR A 90 -1.99 -10.43 3.12
C THR A 90 -0.70 -10.50 3.92
N TRP A 91 0.00 -9.37 4.08
CA TRP A 91 1.17 -9.27 4.97
C TRP A 91 0.79 -9.60 6.41
N SER A 92 -0.23 -8.94 6.95
CA SER A 92 -0.70 -9.20 8.30
C SER A 92 -1.14 -10.66 8.48
N ALA A 93 -1.87 -11.23 7.51
CA ALA A 93 -2.29 -12.62 7.55
C ALA A 93 -1.10 -13.58 7.59
N LEU A 94 -0.06 -13.34 6.77
CA LEU A 94 1.15 -14.15 6.77
C LEU A 94 1.85 -14.11 8.13
N PHE A 95 2.19 -12.92 8.63
CA PHE A 95 2.96 -12.79 9.86
C PHE A 95 2.18 -13.24 11.09
N LEU A 96 0.89 -12.93 11.18
CA LEU A 96 0.07 -13.37 12.31
C LEU A 96 -0.16 -14.88 12.29
N SER A 97 -0.31 -15.50 11.12
CA SER A 97 -0.42 -16.97 11.03
C SER A 97 0.87 -17.68 11.48
N LEU A 98 2.04 -17.18 11.06
CA LEU A 98 3.33 -17.75 11.47
C LEU A 98 3.63 -17.46 12.94
N GLY A 99 3.30 -16.26 13.41
CA GLY A 99 3.41 -15.88 14.83
C GLY A 99 2.52 -16.73 15.72
N TRP A 100 1.34 -17.12 15.24
CA TRP A 100 0.44 -18.03 15.95
C TRP A 100 1.08 -19.41 16.16
N ASN A 101 1.72 -19.99 15.13
CA ASN A 101 2.45 -21.26 15.27
C ASN A 101 3.52 -21.18 16.35
N PHE A 102 4.36 -20.13 16.33
CA PHE A 102 5.39 -19.93 17.35
C PHE A 102 4.83 -19.78 18.76
N TRP A 103 3.69 -19.09 18.89
CA TRP A 103 3.04 -18.93 20.18
C TRP A 103 2.50 -20.26 20.71
N GLU A 104 1.76 -21.00 19.87
CA GLU A 104 1.15 -22.28 20.23
C GLU A 104 2.18 -23.32 20.64
N TYR A 105 3.20 -23.53 19.81
CA TYR A 105 4.27 -24.48 20.09
C TYR A 105 5.17 -24.01 21.23
N GLY A 106 5.35 -22.70 21.40
CA GLY A 106 6.14 -22.14 22.51
C GLY A 106 5.49 -22.37 23.88
N LEU A 107 4.16 -22.38 23.93
CA LEU A 107 3.39 -22.66 25.15
C LEU A 107 3.18 -24.16 25.37
N ASN A 108 3.00 -24.93 24.30
CA ASN A 108 2.73 -26.37 24.33
C ASN A 108 3.71 -27.09 23.39
N PRO A 109 4.96 -27.29 23.81
CA PRO A 109 5.94 -27.94 22.95
C PRO A 109 5.59 -29.43 22.74
N PRO A 110 5.84 -29.97 21.55
CA PRO A 110 5.50 -31.35 21.21
C PRO A 110 6.40 -32.40 21.89
N ASP A 111 7.51 -31.98 22.52
CA ASP A 111 8.44 -32.86 23.24
C ASP A 111 7.93 -33.30 24.63
N GLY A 112 6.74 -32.82 25.03
CA GLY A 112 6.12 -33.15 26.31
C GLY A 112 6.85 -32.57 27.51
N SER A 113 7.76 -31.62 27.30
CA SER A 113 8.32 -30.84 28.39
C SER A 113 7.25 -29.88 28.92
N ASP A 114 6.99 -29.89 30.22
CA ASP A 114 6.08 -28.93 30.89
C ASP A 114 6.64 -27.48 30.88
N GLY A 115 7.60 -27.19 29.99
CA GLY A 115 8.40 -25.97 29.96
C GLY A 115 8.06 -25.07 28.78
N LEU A 116 8.00 -23.76 29.04
CA LEU A 116 7.92 -22.76 27.99
C LEU A 116 9.20 -22.75 27.13
N VAL A 117 9.04 -22.88 25.82
CA VAL A 117 10.16 -22.70 24.87
C VAL A 117 10.28 -21.22 24.52
N TRP A 118 11.05 -20.48 25.32
CA TRP A 118 11.22 -19.03 25.17
C TRP A 118 11.69 -18.59 23.77
N GLY A 119 12.50 -19.40 23.09
CA GLY A 119 12.95 -19.11 21.73
C GLY A 119 11.77 -18.94 20.76
N TRP A 120 10.79 -19.84 20.82
CA TRP A 120 9.60 -19.76 20.00
C TRP A 120 8.70 -18.60 20.42
N ILE A 121 8.50 -18.38 21.71
CA ILE A 121 7.69 -17.24 22.20
C ILE A 121 8.25 -15.89 21.72
N ILE A 122 9.56 -15.69 21.78
CA ILE A 122 10.20 -14.45 21.30
C ILE A 122 9.97 -14.27 19.80
N CYS A 123 10.13 -15.33 19.00
CA CYS A 123 9.80 -15.31 17.58
C CYS A 123 8.31 -14.98 17.35
N GLY A 124 7.40 -15.59 18.13
CA GLY A 124 5.97 -15.31 18.07
C GLY A 124 5.64 -13.84 18.30
N ILE A 125 6.21 -13.23 19.34
CA ILE A 125 6.05 -11.80 19.64
C ILE A 125 6.56 -10.94 18.48
N ALA A 126 7.76 -11.23 17.96
CA ALA A 126 8.33 -10.48 16.84
C ALA A 126 7.42 -10.53 15.60
N PHE A 127 6.89 -11.71 15.25
CA PHE A 127 5.96 -11.88 14.14
C PHE A 127 4.63 -11.16 14.38
N VAL A 128 4.10 -11.19 15.60
CA VAL A 128 2.89 -10.45 15.97
C VAL A 128 3.09 -8.94 15.83
N LEU A 129 4.25 -8.41 16.22
CA LEU A 129 4.56 -6.99 16.03
C LEU A 129 4.65 -6.62 14.54
N MET A 130 5.33 -7.43 13.73
CA MET A 130 5.45 -7.19 12.28
C MET A 130 4.11 -7.32 11.53
N GLY A 131 3.28 -8.29 11.91
CA GLY A 131 1.95 -8.50 11.33
C GLY A 131 0.89 -7.54 11.86
N GLY A 132 1.05 -7.07 13.09
CA GLY A 132 0.16 -6.10 13.75
C GLY A 132 0.35 -4.67 13.25
N PHE A 133 1.54 -4.30 12.78
CA PHE A 133 1.84 -2.94 12.34
C PHE A 133 0.85 -2.40 11.28
N PRO A 134 0.54 -3.12 10.18
CA PRO A 134 -0.48 -2.65 9.23
C PRO A 134 -1.89 -2.55 9.82
N LEU A 135 -2.22 -3.38 10.82
CA LEU A 135 -3.51 -3.33 11.51
C LEU A 135 -3.62 -2.11 12.43
N LEU A 136 -2.51 -1.58 12.94
CA LEU A 136 -2.53 -0.34 13.72
C LEU A 136 -3.06 0.85 12.90
N GLY A 137 -2.76 0.88 11.59
CA GLY A 137 -3.30 1.88 10.67
C GLY A 137 -4.83 1.83 10.53
N LEU A 138 -5.45 0.69 10.83
CA LEU A 138 -6.91 0.52 10.78
C LEU A 138 -7.63 1.20 11.95
N PHE A 139 -6.94 1.53 13.05
CA PHE A 139 -7.55 2.28 14.16
C PHE A 139 -7.98 3.69 13.74
N ASN A 140 -7.31 4.27 12.73
CA ASN A 140 -7.72 5.54 12.16
C ASN A 140 -8.63 5.28 10.95
N ARG A 141 -9.93 5.58 11.08
CA ARG A 141 -10.94 5.38 10.03
C ARG A 141 -10.60 6.07 8.71
N TYR A 142 -9.88 7.19 8.75
CA TYR A 142 -9.44 7.90 7.54
C TYR A 142 -8.38 7.11 6.77
N VAL A 143 -7.34 6.65 7.48
CA VAL A 143 -6.25 5.84 6.93
C VAL A 143 -6.78 4.48 6.47
N ALA A 144 -7.67 3.87 7.26
CA ALA A 144 -8.32 2.60 6.92
C ALA A 144 -9.08 2.69 5.60
N LYS A 145 -9.84 3.77 5.35
CA LYS A 145 -10.54 3.96 4.08
C LYS A 145 -9.58 4.13 2.90
N GLN A 146 -8.51 4.90 3.05
CA GLN A 146 -7.54 5.11 1.97
C GLN A 146 -6.71 3.85 1.66
N MET A 147 -6.37 3.06 2.67
CA MET A 147 -5.59 1.83 2.50
C MET A 147 -6.44 0.67 2.00
N LEU A 148 -7.67 0.54 2.52
CA LEU A 148 -8.54 -0.57 2.21
C LEU A 148 -9.42 -0.33 0.99
N TRP A 149 -9.73 0.90 0.59
CA TRP A 149 -10.64 1.16 -0.51
C TRP A 149 -9.93 1.86 -1.66
N ALA A 150 -9.96 1.26 -2.84
CA ALA A 150 -9.69 1.97 -4.08
C ALA A 150 -10.97 2.67 -4.52
N ASP A 151 -10.92 3.99 -4.64
CA ASP A 151 -11.95 4.73 -5.37
C ASP A 151 -11.99 4.19 -6.81
N ALA A 152 -13.17 4.19 -7.42
CA ALA A 152 -13.29 3.88 -8.84
C ALA A 152 -12.30 4.78 -9.60
N PRO A 153 -11.55 4.25 -10.59
CA PRO A 153 -10.76 5.12 -11.44
C PRO A 153 -11.69 6.22 -11.93
N SER A 154 -11.41 7.45 -11.53
CA SER A 154 -12.22 8.56 -11.97
C SER A 154 -12.15 8.55 -13.49
N ASP A 155 -13.31 8.44 -14.15
CA ASP A 155 -13.47 8.81 -15.56
C ASP A 155 -13.28 10.33 -15.72
N MET A 156 -12.34 10.94 -15.01
CA MET A 156 -11.83 12.24 -15.34
C MET A 156 -10.94 11.98 -16.54
N PRO A 157 -11.32 12.39 -17.76
CA PRO A 157 -10.37 12.46 -18.84
C PRO A 157 -9.22 13.30 -18.30
N VAL A 158 -8.01 12.75 -18.25
CA VAL A 158 -6.82 13.58 -18.19
C VAL A 158 -6.91 14.38 -19.48
N ASP A 159 -7.46 15.60 -19.39
CA ASP A 159 -7.55 16.51 -20.51
C ASP A 159 -6.09 16.79 -20.93
N PRO A 160 -5.63 16.21 -22.05
CA PRO A 160 -4.26 16.41 -22.50
C PRO A 160 -4.03 17.86 -22.98
N TYR A 161 -5.08 18.68 -22.94
CA TYR A 161 -5.10 20.05 -23.45
C TYR A 161 -5.18 21.12 -22.36
N ARG A 162 -5.13 20.75 -21.07
CA ARG A 162 -5.18 21.70 -19.94
C ARG A 162 -4.00 22.71 -19.90
N ASP A 163 -2.99 22.54 -20.75
CA ASP A 163 -1.88 23.48 -20.93
C ASP A 163 -2.01 24.39 -22.16
N THR A 164 -3.16 24.39 -22.84
CA THR A 164 -3.35 25.32 -23.95
C THR A 164 -3.97 26.61 -23.42
N PRO A 165 -3.27 27.77 -23.49
CA PRO A 165 -3.88 29.04 -23.15
C PRO A 165 -5.15 29.19 -23.99
N ALA A 166 -6.28 29.37 -23.32
CA ALA A 166 -7.57 29.55 -23.97
C ALA A 166 -7.44 30.64 -25.04
N PRO A 167 -7.96 30.45 -26.28
CA PRO A 167 -7.93 31.50 -27.27
C PRO A 167 -8.66 32.71 -26.70
N VAL A 168 -7.92 33.82 -26.62
CA VAL A 168 -8.38 35.12 -26.15
C VAL A 168 -9.66 35.46 -26.92
N SER A 169 -10.80 35.30 -26.26
CA SER A 169 -12.07 35.80 -26.77
C SER A 169 -11.97 37.33 -26.73
N VAL A 170 -11.63 37.94 -27.87
CA VAL A 170 -11.63 39.39 -28.04
C VAL A 170 -13.07 39.87 -27.95
N ARG A 171 -13.51 40.13 -26.72
CA ARG A 171 -14.78 40.81 -26.45
C ARG A 171 -14.53 42.28 -26.72
N HIS A 172 -14.99 42.70 -27.89
CA HIS A 172 -15.14 44.10 -28.23
C HIS A 172 -16.13 44.73 -27.22
N LEU A 173 -15.68 45.71 -26.42
CA LEU A 173 -16.27 47.04 -26.25
C LEU A 173 -15.94 47.70 -24.88
N THR A 174 -15.60 48.99 -25.00
CA THR A 174 -15.75 50.10 -24.03
C THR A 174 -14.83 50.19 -22.81
N ALA A 175 -14.02 51.25 -22.79
CA ALA A 175 -13.51 51.92 -21.60
C ALA A 175 -14.38 53.17 -21.30
N PRO A 176 -14.22 53.89 -20.18
CA PRO A 176 -13.75 53.51 -18.83
C PRO A 176 -14.72 54.00 -17.72
N THR A 177 -14.63 53.46 -16.49
CA THR A 177 -14.97 54.22 -15.26
C THR A 177 -14.14 53.69 -14.07
N PRO A 178 -13.59 54.57 -13.21
CA PRO A 178 -12.60 54.20 -12.20
C PRO A 178 -13.25 53.89 -10.84
N SER A 179 -12.74 52.87 -10.14
CA SER A 179 -12.90 52.77 -8.68
C SER A 179 -11.70 52.05 -8.07
N THR A 180 -11.07 52.75 -7.13
CA THR A 180 -10.02 52.31 -6.19
C THR A 180 -10.71 51.85 -4.88
N PRO A 181 -10.00 51.35 -3.85
CA PRO A 181 -9.11 50.21 -3.74
C PRO A 181 -9.57 49.23 -2.62
N THR A 182 -9.61 47.93 -2.89
CA THR A 182 -9.41 46.92 -1.83
C THR A 182 -8.83 45.66 -2.48
N ASP A 183 -7.71 45.82 -3.18
CA ASP A 183 -6.97 44.68 -3.72
C ASP A 183 -6.50 43.87 -2.50
N SER A 184 -7.05 42.67 -2.35
CA SER A 184 -6.60 41.76 -1.30
C SER A 184 -5.11 41.45 -1.51
N ILE A 185 -4.35 41.23 -0.43
CA ILE A 185 -2.90 40.93 -0.51
C ILE A 185 -2.58 39.88 -1.60
N PRO A 186 -3.37 38.80 -1.77
CA PRO A 186 -3.16 37.85 -2.85
C PRO A 186 -3.27 38.46 -4.26
N GLU A 187 -4.27 39.31 -4.51
CA GLU A 187 -4.48 39.97 -5.81
C GLU A 187 -3.38 40.99 -6.11
N ALA A 188 -2.92 41.73 -5.09
CA ALA A 188 -1.81 42.67 -5.22
C ALA A 188 -0.49 41.95 -5.59
N LEU A 189 -0.23 40.79 -4.98
CA LEU A 189 0.92 39.95 -5.29
C LEU A 189 0.83 39.31 -6.69
N GLU A 190 -0.36 38.87 -7.09
CA GLU A 190 -0.61 38.30 -8.42
C GLU A 190 -0.39 39.33 -9.53
N ARG A 191 -0.86 40.57 -9.30
CA ARG A 191 -0.63 41.69 -10.21
C ARG A 191 0.85 42.06 -10.34
N LEU A 192 1.60 42.07 -9.24
CA LEU A 192 3.05 42.31 -9.28
C LEU A 192 3.79 41.20 -10.06
N ALA A 193 3.36 39.95 -9.90
CA ALA A 193 3.94 38.81 -10.62
C ALA A 193 3.68 38.90 -12.13
N GLU A 194 2.52 39.38 -12.55
CA GLU A 194 2.20 39.60 -13.96
C GLU A 194 3.02 40.74 -14.57
N LEU A 195 3.24 41.82 -13.81
CA LEU A 195 4.10 42.92 -14.25
C LEU A 195 5.58 42.51 -14.37
N HIS A 196 6.05 41.61 -13.50
CA HIS A 196 7.39 41.04 -13.61
C HIS A 196 7.52 40.13 -14.82
N ARG A 197 6.53 39.26 -15.06
CA ARG A 197 6.51 38.34 -16.21
C ARG A 197 6.44 39.05 -17.56
N SER A 198 5.73 40.18 -17.62
CA SER A 198 5.66 41.03 -18.81
C SER A 198 6.92 41.88 -19.03
N GLY A 199 7.90 41.82 -18.11
CA GLY A 199 9.16 42.57 -18.19
C GLY A 199 9.01 44.05 -17.88
N ALA A 200 7.86 44.47 -17.36
CA ALA A 200 7.60 45.86 -16.97
C ALA A 200 8.26 46.24 -15.64
N LEU A 201 8.66 45.25 -14.83
CA LEU A 201 9.50 45.44 -13.65
C LEU A 201 10.76 44.59 -13.73
N THR A 202 11.87 45.17 -13.31
CA THR A 202 13.13 44.44 -13.09
C THR A 202 13.06 43.58 -11.80
N ASP A 203 13.95 42.60 -11.68
CA ASP A 203 14.03 41.71 -10.51
C ASP A 203 14.26 42.45 -9.18
N GLU A 204 14.92 43.61 -9.23
CA GLU A 204 15.16 44.45 -8.05
C GLU A 204 13.91 45.24 -7.65
N GLU A 205 13.22 45.82 -8.63
CA GLU A 205 11.98 46.58 -8.40
C GLU A 205 10.85 45.66 -7.92
N PHE A 206 10.76 44.45 -8.47
CA PHE A 206 9.78 43.46 -8.03
C PHE A 206 9.99 43.05 -6.57
N ARG A 207 11.24 42.80 -6.15
CA ARG A 207 11.56 42.45 -4.75
C ARG A 207 11.19 43.57 -3.79
N ALA A 208 11.52 44.82 -4.13
CA ALA A 208 11.17 45.99 -3.31
C ALA A 208 9.65 46.21 -3.23
N ALA A 209 8.92 46.05 -4.35
CA ALA A 209 7.47 46.21 -4.38
C ALA A 209 6.74 45.10 -3.62
N LYS A 210 7.19 43.84 -3.75
CA LYS A 210 6.65 42.70 -3.00
C LYS A 210 6.81 42.88 -1.49
N GLN A 211 7.94 43.41 -1.05
CA GLN A 211 8.20 43.62 0.37
C GLN A 211 7.29 44.70 0.97
N ARG A 212 7.03 45.80 0.25
CA ARG A 212 6.08 46.83 0.70
C ARG A 212 4.65 46.29 0.85
N VAL A 213 4.18 45.47 -0.10
CA VAL A 213 2.83 44.88 -0.05
C VAL A 213 2.68 43.91 1.13
N LEU A 214 3.76 43.24 1.56
CA LEU A 214 3.75 42.36 2.72
C LEU A 214 3.85 43.11 4.06
N GLU A 215 4.34 44.34 4.07
CA GLU A 215 4.43 45.20 5.26
C GLU A 215 3.15 46.02 5.48
N GLU A 216 2.40 46.32 4.42
CA GLU A 216 1.16 47.13 4.45
C GLU A 216 -0.14 46.33 4.66
N GLY A 217 -0.10 44.99 4.54
CA GLY A 217 -1.24 44.10 4.66
C GLY A 217 -1.22 43.22 5.91
#